data_AF-A0AAJ6KY68-F1
#
_entry.id   AF-A0AAJ6KY68-F1
#
_cell.length_a   1.000
_cell.length_b   1.000
_cell.length_c   1.000
_cell.angle_alpha   90.00
_cell.angle_beta   90.00
_cell.angle_gamma   90.00
#
_symmetry.space_group_name_H-M   'P 1'
#
loop_
_entity.id
_entity.type
_entity.pdbx_description
1 polymer ?
#
loop_
_entity_poly.entity_id
_entity_poly.type
_entity_poly.pdbx_seq_one_letter_code
_entity_poly.pdbx_strand_id
1 'polypeptide(L)'
;MASWFSEGTVSVQNGSPTVTGVGTKFSNCRAGDMFVGPDQGIYQVINPASDTSLAISPPYRGPAIGGAGYGIVPVNGYPKALADAVNQMVQQWGATLAGLGDVSTQDVVPVAMGGTGGRSQAEGRSGLGLGTAATAAVTVGNADTTPGRVLKNGDLGLGADCVGISDWTAAYDELGGALIAGNAIFPGGTGESINATGITLRRSGRVGAQIMIYNGDNQFLFRSAFNGFLPWVRMYHTGNTTRMADNTLRAI
;
A
#
# COMPACT_ATOMS: atom_id res chain seq x y z
N MET A 1 -18.34 -45.64 -19.99
CA MET A 1 -18.58 -45.81 -21.44
C MET A 1 -20.01 -45.39 -21.67
N ALA A 2 -20.28 -44.41 -22.55
CA ALA A 2 -21.66 -43.99 -22.81
C ALA A 2 -22.42 -45.17 -23.43
N SER A 3 -23.31 -45.80 -22.65
CA SER A 3 -24.15 -46.89 -23.12
C SER A 3 -25.23 -46.34 -24.04
N TRP A 4 -25.50 -47.02 -25.14
CA TRP A 4 -26.62 -46.67 -26.02
C TRP A 4 -27.94 -46.84 -25.26
N PHE A 5 -28.88 -45.91 -25.45
CA PHE A 5 -30.22 -46.02 -24.88
C PHE A 5 -31.16 -46.65 -25.90
N SER A 6 -31.67 -47.84 -25.61
CA SER A 6 -32.60 -48.58 -26.48
C SER A 6 -33.74 -49.23 -25.68
N GLU A 7 -33.99 -48.75 -24.46
CA GLU A 7 -35.04 -49.25 -23.58
C GLU A 7 -36.43 -48.82 -24.07
N GLY A 8 -37.40 -49.74 -24.06
CA GLY A 8 -38.75 -49.46 -24.52
C GLY A 8 -38.89 -49.46 -26.04
N THR A 9 -39.99 -48.89 -26.52
CA THR A 9 -40.31 -48.84 -27.95
C THR A 9 -40.78 -47.44 -28.34
N VAL A 10 -40.71 -47.13 -29.64
CA VAL A 10 -41.12 -45.83 -30.17
C VAL A 10 -42.22 -45.96 -31.21
N SER A 11 -43.05 -44.93 -31.28
CA SER A 11 -43.98 -44.65 -32.35
C SER A 11 -43.53 -43.39 -33.06
N VAL A 12 -43.31 -43.52 -34.37
CA VAL A 12 -42.80 -42.48 -35.26
C VAL A 12 -43.74 -42.35 -36.45
N GLN A 13 -44.02 -41.10 -36.82
CA GLN A 13 -44.92 -40.77 -37.94
C GLN A 13 -44.11 -40.09 -39.05
N ASN A 14 -44.28 -40.54 -40.29
CA ASN A 14 -43.62 -39.92 -41.45
C ASN A 14 -43.95 -38.41 -41.51
N GLY A 15 -42.92 -37.58 -41.66
CA GLY A 15 -43.00 -36.12 -41.69
C GLY A 15 -43.17 -35.45 -40.33
N SER A 16 -43.22 -36.21 -39.22
CA SER A 16 -43.33 -35.67 -37.87
C SER A 16 -41.97 -35.54 -37.19
N PRO A 17 -41.69 -34.44 -36.47
CA PRO A 17 -40.50 -34.34 -35.62
C PRO A 17 -40.68 -35.06 -34.27
N THR A 18 -41.90 -35.50 -33.93
CA THR A 18 -42.19 -36.09 -32.61
C THR A 18 -42.05 -37.60 -32.63
N VAL A 19 -41.26 -38.11 -31.68
CA VAL A 19 -41.11 -39.53 -31.35
C VAL A 19 -41.81 -39.79 -30.02
N THR A 20 -42.81 -40.67 -30.03
CA THR A 20 -43.57 -41.04 -28.83
C THR A 20 -43.10 -42.39 -28.33
N GLY A 21 -42.59 -42.47 -27.11
CA GLY A 21 -42.05 -43.69 -26.51
C GLY A 21 -43.02 -44.38 -25.54
N VAL A 22 -42.86 -45.69 -25.40
CA VAL A 22 -43.50 -46.51 -24.35
C VAL A 22 -42.40 -47.27 -23.62
N GLY A 23 -42.32 -47.08 -22.30
CA GLY A 23 -41.25 -47.68 -21.49
C GLY A 23 -39.85 -47.10 -21.77
N THR A 24 -39.78 -45.99 -22.50
CA THR A 24 -38.54 -45.27 -22.80
C THR A 24 -38.09 -44.39 -21.64
N LYS A 25 -36.83 -43.97 -21.67
CA LYS A 25 -36.23 -43.02 -20.72
C LYS A 25 -35.56 -41.86 -21.44
N PHE A 26 -36.30 -41.18 -22.31
CA PHE A 26 -35.75 -40.09 -23.12
C PHE A 26 -35.22 -38.92 -22.28
N SER A 27 -35.67 -38.73 -21.03
CA SER A 27 -35.09 -37.72 -20.13
C SER A 27 -33.59 -37.90 -19.85
N ASN A 28 -33.04 -39.11 -20.08
CA ASN A 28 -31.62 -39.40 -19.91
C ASN A 28 -30.76 -38.98 -21.11
N CYS A 29 -31.36 -38.72 -22.27
CA CYS A 29 -30.64 -38.17 -23.42
C CYS A 29 -30.59 -36.64 -23.35
N ARG A 30 -29.76 -36.03 -24.20
CA ARG A 30 -29.60 -34.58 -24.31
C ARG A 30 -29.92 -34.11 -25.73
N ALA A 31 -30.34 -32.86 -25.84
CA ALA A 31 -30.34 -32.17 -27.12
C ALA A 31 -28.94 -32.27 -27.76
N GLY A 32 -28.88 -32.66 -29.02
CA GLY A 32 -27.63 -32.95 -29.74
C GLY A 32 -27.25 -34.43 -29.80
N ASP A 33 -27.85 -35.30 -28.99
CA ASP A 33 -27.64 -36.75 -29.10
C ASP A 33 -28.16 -37.29 -30.43
N MET A 34 -27.61 -38.43 -30.85
CA MET A 34 -27.98 -39.06 -32.09
C MET A 34 -29.11 -40.06 -31.85
N PHE A 35 -30.29 -39.80 -32.42
CA PHE A 35 -31.39 -40.76 -32.49
C PHE A 35 -31.27 -41.60 -33.76
N VAL A 36 -31.24 -42.91 -33.59
CA VAL A 36 -31.29 -43.92 -34.65
C VAL A 36 -32.71 -44.46 -34.70
N GLY A 37 -33.43 -44.10 -35.76
CA GLY A 37 -34.83 -44.47 -35.96
C GLY A 37 -35.01 -45.93 -36.41
N PRO A 38 -36.25 -46.43 -36.37
CA PRO A 38 -36.60 -47.77 -36.88
C PRO A 38 -36.24 -48.01 -38.35
N ASP A 39 -36.12 -46.93 -39.12
CA ASP A 39 -35.69 -46.89 -40.52
C ASP A 39 -34.17 -47.01 -40.71
N GLN A 40 -33.40 -47.24 -39.63
CA GLN A 40 -31.94 -47.13 -39.59
C GLN A 40 -31.42 -45.72 -39.94
N GLY A 41 -32.31 -44.73 -39.96
CA GLY A 41 -31.99 -43.34 -40.23
C GLY A 41 -31.37 -42.67 -39.00
N ILE A 42 -30.44 -41.75 -39.25
CA ILE A 42 -29.84 -40.91 -38.21
C ILE A 42 -30.57 -39.57 -38.15
N TYR A 43 -30.88 -39.16 -36.93
CA TYR A 43 -31.57 -37.91 -36.60
C TYR A 43 -30.91 -37.26 -35.38
N GLN A 44 -30.95 -35.94 -35.31
CA GLN A 44 -30.50 -35.21 -34.13
C GLN A 44 -31.66 -35.08 -33.14
N VAL A 45 -31.42 -35.42 -31.88
CA VAL A 45 -32.33 -35.07 -30.78
C VAL A 45 -32.35 -33.56 -30.62
N ILE A 46 -33.51 -32.94 -30.76
CA ILE A 46 -33.69 -31.50 -30.54
C ILE A 46 -34.05 -31.21 -29.09
N ASN A 47 -34.98 -31.99 -28.53
CA ASN A 47 -35.39 -31.82 -27.14
C ASN A 47 -36.05 -33.10 -26.60
N PRO A 48 -35.54 -33.71 -25.51
CA PRO A 48 -36.28 -34.71 -24.75
C PRO A 48 -37.34 -34.03 -23.89
N ALA A 49 -38.60 -34.06 -24.35
CA ALA A 49 -39.69 -33.37 -23.67
C ALA A 49 -40.14 -34.10 -22.38
N SER A 50 -40.01 -35.42 -22.32
CA SER A 50 -40.29 -36.26 -21.14
C SER A 50 -39.63 -37.63 -21.30
N ASP A 51 -39.83 -38.56 -20.35
CA ASP A 51 -39.42 -39.97 -20.51
C ASP A 51 -39.95 -40.63 -21.80
N THR A 52 -41.12 -40.18 -22.28
CA THR A 52 -41.90 -40.81 -23.36
C THR A 52 -42.14 -39.89 -24.56
N SER A 53 -41.54 -38.71 -24.62
CA SER A 53 -41.66 -37.82 -25.77
C SER A 53 -40.34 -37.14 -26.08
N LEU A 54 -39.96 -37.17 -27.35
CA LEU A 54 -38.70 -36.65 -27.87
C LEU A 54 -38.94 -35.96 -29.20
N ALA A 55 -38.32 -34.80 -29.42
CA ALA A 55 -38.30 -34.13 -30.71
C ALA A 55 -36.99 -34.43 -31.46
N ILE A 56 -37.07 -34.73 -32.75
CA ILE A 56 -35.94 -35.01 -33.64
C ILE A 56 -35.91 -34.05 -34.85
N SER A 57 -34.71 -33.85 -35.42
CA SER A 57 -34.50 -33.11 -36.65
C SER A 57 -33.51 -33.82 -37.58
N PRO A 58 -33.74 -33.85 -38.90
CA PRO A 58 -34.99 -33.44 -39.57
C PRO A 58 -36.18 -34.34 -39.16
N PRO A 59 -37.43 -34.01 -39.52
CA PRO A 59 -38.59 -34.88 -39.22
C PRO A 59 -38.38 -36.31 -39.72
N TYR A 60 -39.02 -37.28 -39.05
CA TYR A 60 -38.87 -38.69 -39.37
C TYR A 60 -39.23 -38.98 -40.84
N ARG A 61 -38.32 -39.63 -41.57
CA ARG A 61 -38.42 -39.81 -43.02
C ARG A 61 -38.94 -41.18 -43.44
N GLY A 62 -38.90 -42.15 -42.53
CA GLY A 62 -39.33 -43.53 -42.78
C GLY A 62 -40.85 -43.71 -42.76
N PRO A 63 -41.35 -44.91 -43.14
CA PRO A 63 -42.75 -45.28 -42.97
C PRO A 63 -43.20 -45.16 -41.50
N ALA A 64 -44.44 -44.71 -41.27
CA ALA A 64 -45.00 -44.61 -39.92
C ALA A 64 -45.09 -45.99 -39.26
N ILE A 65 -44.50 -46.13 -38.07
CA ILE A 65 -44.39 -47.40 -37.35
C ILE A 65 -44.58 -47.14 -35.85
N GLY A 66 -45.40 -47.96 -35.21
CA GLY A 66 -45.59 -47.98 -33.75
C GLY A 66 -44.94 -49.21 -33.11
N GLY A 67 -44.45 -49.08 -31.88
CA GLY A 67 -43.88 -50.19 -31.12
C GLY A 67 -42.52 -50.69 -31.65
N ALA A 68 -41.78 -49.86 -32.38
CA ALA A 68 -40.50 -50.24 -32.97
C ALA A 68 -39.30 -50.01 -32.04
N GLY A 69 -38.22 -50.75 -32.29
CA GLY A 69 -36.93 -50.52 -31.65
C GLY A 69 -36.25 -49.25 -32.15
N TYR A 70 -35.40 -48.66 -31.32
CA TYR A 70 -34.63 -47.45 -31.61
C TYR A 70 -33.29 -47.52 -30.87
N GLY A 71 -32.40 -46.58 -31.16
CA GLY A 71 -31.22 -46.33 -30.32
C GLY A 71 -30.97 -44.84 -30.17
N ILE A 72 -30.52 -44.40 -29.00
CA ILE A 72 -29.93 -43.08 -28.81
C ILE A 72 -28.47 -43.25 -28.43
N VAL A 73 -27.61 -42.62 -29.21
CA VAL A 73 -26.18 -42.59 -28.98
C VAL A 73 -25.81 -41.21 -28.44
N PRO A 74 -25.27 -41.14 -27.21
CA PRO A 74 -24.79 -39.87 -26.67
C PRO A 74 -23.67 -39.32 -27.53
N VAL A 75 -23.85 -38.11 -28.07
CA VAL A 75 -22.82 -37.42 -28.86
C VAL A 75 -22.12 -36.44 -27.94
N ASN A 76 -21.08 -36.90 -27.27
CA ASN A 76 -20.16 -36.01 -26.58
C ASN A 76 -19.29 -35.31 -27.62
N GLY A 77 -19.81 -34.24 -28.23
CA GLY A 77 -18.93 -33.23 -28.78
C GLY A 77 -18.02 -32.80 -27.63
N TYR A 78 -16.69 -32.80 -27.82
CA TYR A 78 -15.82 -32.00 -26.96
C TYR A 78 -16.54 -30.66 -26.76
N PRO A 79 -16.79 -30.18 -25.53
CA PRO A 79 -17.50 -28.92 -25.37
C PRO A 79 -16.64 -27.85 -26.05
N LYS A 80 -16.94 -27.59 -27.32
CA LYS A 80 -16.10 -26.81 -28.23
C LYS A 80 -15.91 -25.41 -27.66
N ALA A 81 -16.95 -24.91 -27.00
CA ALA A 81 -16.90 -23.71 -26.18
C ALA A 81 -15.83 -23.75 -25.07
N LEU A 82 -15.67 -24.86 -24.34
CA LEU A 82 -14.63 -25.00 -23.31
C LEU A 82 -13.24 -25.08 -23.93
N ALA A 83 -13.06 -25.88 -24.98
CA ALA A 83 -11.77 -25.97 -25.68
C ALA A 83 -11.36 -24.62 -26.30
N ASP A 84 -12.31 -23.93 -26.93
CA ASP A 84 -12.12 -22.60 -27.50
C ASP A 84 -11.82 -21.58 -26.38
N ALA A 85 -12.51 -21.63 -25.24
CA ALA A 85 -12.26 -20.76 -24.09
C ALA A 85 -10.87 -20.97 -23.45
N VAL A 86 -10.42 -22.22 -23.31
CA VAL A 86 -9.06 -22.52 -22.81
C VAL A 86 -8.00 -22.04 -23.79
N ASN A 87 -8.20 -22.24 -25.10
CA ASN A 87 -7.29 -21.71 -26.11
C ASN A 87 -7.21 -20.19 -26.09
N GLN A 88 -8.34 -19.51 -25.94
CA GLN A 88 -8.37 -18.04 -25.78
C GLN A 88 -7.58 -17.60 -24.54
N MET A 89 -7.74 -18.29 -23.41
CA MET A 89 -6.97 -18.01 -22.19
C MET A 89 -5.46 -18.17 -22.43
N VAL A 90 -5.04 -19.25 -23.10
CA VAL A 90 -3.62 -19.51 -23.41
C VAL A 90 -3.05 -18.47 -24.38
N GLN A 91 -3.81 -18.06 -25.40
CA GLN A 91 -3.37 -17.02 -26.34
C GLN A 91 -3.23 -15.65 -25.68
N GLN A 92 -4.16 -15.31 -24.78
CA GLN A 92 -4.17 -14.02 -24.11
C GLN A 92 -3.10 -13.94 -23.01
N TRP A 93 -2.91 -15.02 -22.23
CA TRP A 93 -2.11 -14.97 -21.00
C TRP A 93 -0.85 -15.83 -21.02
N GLY A 94 -0.70 -16.74 -21.99
CA GLY A 94 0.41 -17.70 -22.02
C GLY A 94 1.78 -17.02 -22.08
N ALA A 95 1.95 -16.06 -22.99
CA ALA A 95 3.20 -15.29 -23.09
C ALA A 95 3.46 -14.45 -21.83
N THR A 96 2.42 -13.85 -21.25
CA THR A 96 2.52 -13.04 -20.02
C THR A 96 2.93 -13.89 -18.82
N LEU A 97 2.33 -15.07 -18.65
CA LEU A 97 2.65 -15.98 -17.55
C LEU A 97 4.06 -16.56 -17.71
N ALA A 98 4.45 -16.92 -18.93
CA ALA A 98 5.82 -17.34 -19.22
C ALA A 98 6.84 -16.22 -18.94
N GLY A 99 6.46 -14.97 -19.22
CA GLY A 99 7.30 -13.78 -18.98
C GLY A 99 7.59 -13.49 -17.51
N LEU A 100 6.83 -14.04 -16.57
CA LEU A 100 7.11 -13.89 -15.12
C LEU A 100 8.38 -14.64 -14.69
N GLY A 101 8.80 -15.68 -15.42
CA GLY A 101 9.98 -16.48 -15.07
C GLY A 101 9.97 -16.98 -13.62
N ASP A 102 11.11 -16.91 -12.95
CA ASP A 102 11.32 -17.40 -11.57
C ASP A 102 10.50 -16.64 -10.51
N VAL A 103 9.98 -15.45 -10.84
CA VAL A 103 9.10 -14.68 -9.95
C VAL A 103 7.76 -15.38 -9.76
N SER A 104 7.33 -16.19 -10.74
CA SER A 104 6.04 -16.90 -10.71
C SER A 104 5.91 -17.92 -9.57
N THR A 105 7.04 -18.39 -9.01
CA THR A 105 7.07 -19.33 -7.89
C THR A 105 7.31 -18.65 -6.54
N GLN A 106 7.45 -17.32 -6.52
CA GLN A 106 7.78 -16.59 -5.29
C GLN A 106 6.51 -16.18 -4.54
N ASP A 107 6.47 -16.57 -3.29
CA ASP A 107 5.43 -16.21 -2.33
C ASP A 107 5.51 -14.72 -1.93
N VAL A 108 6.72 -14.17 -1.95
CA VAL A 108 7.07 -12.74 -1.84
C VAL A 108 8.21 -12.50 -2.79
N VAL A 109 8.10 -11.49 -3.65
CA VAL A 109 9.19 -11.17 -4.59
C VAL A 109 10.37 -10.58 -3.81
N PRO A 110 11.55 -11.24 -3.79
CA PRO A 110 12.72 -10.73 -3.11
C PRO A 110 13.31 -9.52 -3.84
N VAL A 111 14.14 -8.73 -3.15
CA VAL A 111 14.80 -7.55 -3.74
C VAL A 111 15.68 -7.90 -4.94
N ALA A 112 16.36 -9.05 -4.90
CA ALA A 112 17.17 -9.54 -6.02
C ALA A 112 16.35 -9.81 -7.30
N MET A 113 15.03 -9.95 -7.18
CA MET A 113 14.09 -10.16 -8.30
C MET A 113 13.21 -8.92 -8.55
N GLY A 114 13.59 -7.74 -8.04
CA GLY A 114 12.88 -6.48 -8.25
C GLY A 114 11.69 -6.23 -7.32
N GLY A 115 11.46 -7.09 -6.32
CA GLY A 115 10.47 -6.87 -5.28
C GLY A 115 11.01 -6.06 -4.09
N THR A 116 10.25 -6.04 -3.00
CA THR A 116 10.65 -5.40 -1.74
C THR A 116 11.09 -6.40 -0.67
N GLY A 117 10.91 -7.70 -0.91
CA GLY A 117 11.21 -8.75 0.07
C GLY A 117 10.26 -8.80 1.27
N GLY A 118 9.11 -8.12 1.22
CA GLY A 118 8.15 -8.08 2.32
C GLY A 118 6.68 -8.07 1.88
N ARG A 119 5.79 -8.50 2.79
CA ARG A 119 4.32 -8.45 2.63
C ARG A 119 3.69 -7.23 3.31
N SER A 120 4.48 -6.51 4.10
CA SER A 120 4.08 -5.29 4.79
C SER A 120 5.05 -4.16 4.51
N GLN A 121 4.67 -2.92 4.85
CA GLN A 121 5.57 -1.78 4.75
C GLN A 121 6.83 -1.95 5.64
N ALA A 122 6.70 -2.59 6.81
CA ALA A 122 7.82 -2.82 7.71
C ALA A 122 8.83 -3.82 7.13
N GLU A 123 8.34 -4.95 6.62
CA GLU A 123 9.17 -5.95 5.96
C GLU A 123 9.79 -5.41 4.67
N GLY A 124 9.04 -4.63 3.87
CA GLY A 124 9.55 -4.01 2.66
C GLY A 124 10.71 -3.04 2.94
N ARG A 125 10.59 -2.22 4.00
CA ARG A 125 11.70 -1.35 4.45
C ARG A 125 12.90 -2.18 4.90
N SER A 126 12.67 -3.27 5.63
CA SER A 126 13.72 -4.18 6.06
C SER A 126 14.41 -4.85 4.87
N GLY A 127 13.66 -5.32 3.88
CA GLY A 127 14.17 -5.99 2.69
C GLY A 127 15.03 -5.06 1.84
N LEU A 128 14.62 -3.79 1.71
CA LEU A 128 15.41 -2.74 1.05
C LEU A 128 16.59 -2.21 1.90
N GLY A 129 16.78 -2.71 3.13
CA GLY A 129 17.86 -2.29 4.02
C GLY A 129 17.73 -0.84 4.54
N LEU A 130 16.51 -0.32 4.63
CA LEU A 130 16.27 1.06 5.08
C LEU A 130 16.40 1.17 6.61
N GLY A 131 17.06 2.24 7.06
CA GLY A 131 17.23 2.55 8.48
C GLY A 131 16.00 3.21 9.13
N THR A 132 16.08 3.45 10.44
CA THR A 132 14.98 4.02 11.26
C THR A 132 14.50 5.39 10.81
N ALA A 133 15.39 6.19 10.20
CA ALA A 133 15.04 7.49 9.62
C ALA A 133 13.93 7.40 8.56
N ALA A 134 13.83 6.27 7.83
CA ALA A 134 12.78 6.07 6.82
C ALA A 134 11.37 5.94 7.42
N THR A 135 11.25 5.79 8.73
CA THR A 135 9.98 5.72 9.47
C THR A 135 9.73 6.90 10.39
N ALA A 136 10.76 7.71 10.65
CA ALA A 136 10.65 8.85 11.51
C ALA A 136 9.94 9.99 10.77
N ALA A 137 9.05 10.69 11.47
CA ALA A 137 8.45 11.91 10.93
C ALA A 137 9.52 12.98 10.78
N VAL A 138 9.41 13.80 9.74
CA VAL A 138 10.23 15.01 9.61
C VAL A 138 9.64 16.09 10.52
N THR A 139 10.48 16.96 11.06
CA THR A 139 10.03 18.14 11.80
C THR A 139 9.03 18.99 10.99
N VAL A 140 8.10 19.65 11.70
CA VAL A 140 7.02 20.44 11.07
C VAL A 140 7.36 21.94 11.03
N GLY A 141 8.40 22.39 11.74
CA GLY A 141 8.90 23.76 11.73
C GLY A 141 10.23 23.88 12.48
N ASN A 142 10.86 25.04 12.42
CA ASN A 142 12.18 25.27 13.00
C ASN A 142 12.20 25.30 14.55
N ALA A 143 11.03 25.39 15.19
CA ALA A 143 10.84 25.33 16.63
C ALA A 143 10.30 23.96 17.12
N ASP A 144 10.30 22.94 16.26
CA ASP A 144 9.77 21.62 16.59
C ASP A 144 10.67 20.86 17.57
N THR A 145 10.15 20.60 18.76
CA THR A 145 10.86 19.90 19.84
C THR A 145 10.41 18.46 20.04
N THR A 146 9.62 17.91 19.11
CA THR A 146 9.11 16.54 19.22
C THR A 146 10.25 15.53 19.11
N PRO A 147 10.53 14.72 20.16
CA PRO A 147 11.62 13.73 20.11
C PRO A 147 11.41 12.69 19.01
N GLY A 148 12.51 12.23 18.41
CA GLY A 148 12.51 11.15 17.41
C GLY A 148 12.19 11.57 15.98
N ARG A 149 11.98 12.86 15.72
CA ARG A 149 11.84 13.39 14.35
C ARG A 149 13.20 13.57 13.66
N VAL A 150 13.20 13.51 12.33
CA VAL A 150 14.36 13.86 11.50
C VAL A 150 14.44 15.38 11.36
N LEU A 151 15.61 15.95 11.66
CA LEU A 151 15.88 17.39 11.52
C LEU A 151 16.08 17.77 10.05
N LYS A 152 15.45 18.87 9.62
CA LYS A 152 15.69 19.59 8.38
C LYS A 152 16.75 20.67 8.58
N ASN A 153 17.35 21.14 7.49
CA ASN A 153 18.17 22.34 7.52
C ASN A 153 17.34 23.54 8.03
N GLY A 154 17.89 24.28 8.98
CA GLY A 154 17.27 25.41 9.66
C GLY A 154 16.50 25.06 10.93
N ASP A 155 16.29 23.78 11.24
CA ASP A 155 15.65 23.41 12.50
C ASP A 155 16.54 23.72 13.70
N LEU A 156 15.92 24.26 14.75
CA LEU A 156 16.61 24.71 15.97
C LEU A 156 17.76 25.69 15.67
N GLY A 157 17.69 26.37 14.52
CA GLY A 157 18.69 27.32 14.01
C GLY A 157 19.95 26.68 13.42
N LEU A 158 19.95 25.37 13.15
CA LEU A 158 21.11 24.68 12.58
C LEU A 158 21.17 24.84 11.06
N GLY A 159 22.22 25.48 10.55
CA GLY A 159 22.46 25.61 9.10
C GLY A 159 21.57 26.62 8.36
N ALA A 160 20.79 27.41 9.10
CA ALA A 160 20.04 28.57 8.59
C ALA A 160 19.91 29.64 9.70
N ASP A 161 18.98 30.58 9.54
CA ASP A 161 18.69 31.60 10.55
C ASP A 161 18.29 30.97 11.89
N CYS A 162 18.67 31.63 12.99
CA CYS A 162 18.32 31.21 14.34
C CYS A 162 16.80 31.21 14.56
N VAL A 163 16.33 30.42 15.53
CA VAL A 163 14.92 30.45 15.91
C VAL A 163 14.59 31.79 16.54
N GLY A 164 13.65 32.52 15.94
CA GLY A 164 13.16 33.79 16.45
C GLY A 164 12.36 33.59 17.74
N ILE A 165 12.73 34.31 18.79
CA ILE A 165 12.09 34.23 20.12
C ILE A 165 11.69 35.62 20.63
N SER A 166 10.66 35.67 21.46
CA SER A 166 10.20 36.89 22.15
C SER A 166 10.61 36.94 23.62
N ASP A 167 10.86 35.79 24.25
CA ASP A 167 11.30 35.68 25.64
C ASP A 167 12.40 34.62 25.76
N TRP A 168 13.59 35.08 26.14
CA TRP A 168 14.76 34.23 26.35
C TRP A 168 14.55 33.20 27.47
N THR A 169 13.76 33.53 28.49
CA THR A 169 13.45 32.63 29.59
C THR A 169 12.48 31.54 29.17
N ALA A 170 11.43 31.88 28.42
CA ALA A 170 10.46 30.92 27.90
C ALA A 170 11.05 30.01 26.82
N ALA A 171 11.91 30.56 25.95
CA ALA A 171 12.60 29.81 24.90
C ALA A 171 13.36 28.58 25.43
N TYR A 172 13.88 28.64 26.67
CA TYR A 172 14.53 27.50 27.29
C TYR A 172 13.56 26.33 27.54
N ASP A 173 12.36 26.64 28.00
CA ASP A 173 11.34 25.65 28.32
C ASP A 173 10.64 25.13 27.06
N GLU A 174 10.45 25.99 26.06
CA GLU A 174 9.75 25.70 24.79
C GLU A 174 10.62 24.98 23.76
N LEU A 175 11.87 25.44 23.55
CA LEU A 175 12.78 24.92 22.51
C LEU A 175 13.78 23.90 23.05
N GLY A 176 14.10 23.96 24.34
CA GLY A 176 15.16 23.14 24.90
C GLY A 176 16.55 23.55 24.41
N GLY A 177 17.26 22.66 23.72
CA GLY A 177 18.56 22.98 23.13
C GLY A 177 18.40 23.60 21.74
N ALA A 178 18.75 24.87 21.55
CA ALA A 178 18.57 25.55 20.27
C ALA A 178 19.48 26.77 20.10
N LEU A 179 19.74 27.13 18.84
CA LEU A 179 20.29 28.42 18.42
C LEU A 179 19.13 29.40 18.23
N ILE A 180 19.19 30.52 18.94
CA ILE A 180 18.07 31.45 19.11
C ILE A 180 18.49 32.88 18.84
N ALA A 181 17.55 33.69 18.38
CA ALA A 181 17.74 35.13 18.22
C ALA A 181 16.47 35.88 18.60
N GLY A 182 16.62 37.06 19.16
CA GLY A 182 15.49 37.87 19.56
C GLY A 182 15.89 39.06 20.41
N ASN A 183 14.89 39.83 20.81
CA ASN A 183 15.11 40.94 21.72
C ASN A 183 15.22 40.41 23.16
N ALA A 184 16.18 40.91 23.91
CA ALA A 184 16.36 40.63 25.33
C ALA A 184 16.35 41.93 26.13
N ILE A 185 15.99 41.87 27.40
CA ILE A 185 16.19 43.00 28.32
C ILE A 185 17.66 43.00 28.74
N PHE A 186 18.30 44.16 28.66
CA PHE A 186 19.69 44.33 29.02
C PHE A 186 19.96 43.96 30.50
N PRO A 187 20.93 43.08 30.74
CA PRO A 187 21.35 42.75 32.09
C PRO A 187 22.04 43.93 32.78
N GLY A 188 21.50 44.37 33.91
CA GLY A 188 22.01 45.54 34.65
C GLY A 188 20.94 46.54 35.09
N GLY A 189 19.67 46.30 34.75
CA GLY A 189 18.54 47.09 35.26
C GLY A 189 18.29 48.41 34.52
N THR A 190 18.95 48.65 33.39
CA THR A 190 18.69 49.82 32.53
C THR A 190 17.34 49.75 31.81
N GLY A 191 16.74 48.55 31.70
CA GLY A 191 15.47 48.33 31.02
C GLY A 191 15.55 48.40 29.49
N GLU A 192 16.75 48.61 28.95
CA GLU A 192 16.98 48.72 27.52
C GLU A 192 16.76 47.37 26.83
N SER A 193 16.14 47.41 25.65
CA SER A 193 15.98 46.23 24.79
C SER A 193 17.18 46.09 23.88
N ILE A 194 17.80 44.91 23.89
CA ILE A 194 18.94 44.56 23.03
C ILE A 194 18.55 43.49 22.03
N ASN A 195 18.98 43.63 20.78
CA ASN A 195 18.87 42.57 19.78
C ASN A 195 20.05 41.61 19.92
N ALA A 196 19.79 40.36 20.25
CA ALA A 196 20.83 39.39 20.56
C ALA A 196 20.64 38.07 19.82
N THR A 197 21.76 37.38 19.62
CA THR A 197 21.81 36.00 19.13
C THR A 197 22.49 35.14 20.18
N GLY A 198 22.07 33.89 20.32
CA GLY A 198 22.50 33.08 21.44
C GLY A 198 22.18 31.61 21.32
N ILE A 199 22.50 30.89 22.38
CA ILE A 199 22.36 29.44 22.47
C ILE A 199 21.69 29.10 23.78
N THR A 200 20.70 28.21 23.72
CA THR A 200 20.13 27.58 24.89
C THR A 200 20.71 26.20 25.07
N LEU A 201 21.27 25.95 26.26
CA LEU A 201 21.91 24.70 26.64
C LEU A 201 21.09 24.04 27.76
N ARG A 202 20.07 23.26 27.38
CA ARG A 202 19.21 22.56 28.34
C ARG A 202 19.76 21.17 28.65
N ARG A 203 20.07 20.91 29.93
CA ARG A 203 20.49 19.58 30.39
C ARG A 203 19.30 18.69 30.70
N SER A 204 18.39 19.18 31.56
CA SER A 204 17.22 18.42 32.02
C SER A 204 16.27 19.35 32.78
N GLY A 205 14.98 19.38 32.46
CA GLY A 205 14.05 20.32 33.11
C GLY A 205 14.64 21.75 33.11
N ARG A 206 14.53 22.46 34.23
CA ARG A 206 15.13 23.79 34.46
C ARG A 206 16.55 23.74 35.06
N VAL A 207 17.38 22.87 34.51
CA VAL A 207 18.82 22.75 34.81
C VAL A 207 19.63 22.88 33.53
N GLY A 208 20.40 23.94 33.40
CA GLY A 208 21.12 24.26 32.16
C GLY A 208 21.73 25.67 32.15
N ALA A 209 22.00 26.20 30.96
CA ALA A 209 22.55 27.52 30.77
C ALA A 209 22.03 28.19 29.50
N GLN A 210 22.20 29.50 29.42
CA GLN A 210 22.02 30.28 28.21
C GLN A 210 23.19 31.21 28.00
N ILE A 211 23.52 31.41 26.73
CA ILE A 211 24.52 32.35 26.27
C ILE A 211 23.80 33.31 25.32
N MET A 212 24.10 34.59 25.44
CA MET A 212 23.70 35.61 24.48
C MET A 212 24.90 36.46 24.08
N ILE A 213 24.89 36.93 22.85
CA ILE A 213 25.81 37.93 22.33
C ILE A 213 24.95 39.09 21.83
N TYR A 214 25.23 40.28 22.33
CA TYR A 214 24.57 41.48 21.86
C TYR A 214 25.11 41.88 20.49
N ASN A 215 24.22 41.95 19.48
CA ASN A 215 24.60 42.20 18.09
C ASN A 215 25.09 43.65 17.85
N GLY A 216 24.78 44.59 18.75
CA GLY A 216 25.17 46.00 18.61
C GLY A 216 26.56 46.35 19.16
N ASP A 217 27.06 45.60 20.14
CA ASP A 217 28.27 45.99 20.90
C ASP A 217 29.13 44.79 21.34
N ASN A 218 28.95 43.61 20.71
CA ASN A 218 29.73 42.38 20.94
C ASN A 218 29.75 41.89 22.40
N GLN A 219 28.85 42.36 23.25
CA GLN A 219 28.85 41.99 24.66
C GLN A 219 28.42 40.53 24.79
N PHE A 220 29.26 39.72 25.42
CA PHE A 220 28.97 38.33 25.76
C PHE A 220 28.35 38.25 27.14
N LEU A 221 27.16 37.65 27.23
CA LEU A 221 26.45 37.46 28.49
C LEU A 221 25.98 36.02 28.62
N PHE A 222 25.94 35.54 29.86
CA PHE A 222 25.51 34.18 30.15
C PHE A 222 24.72 34.13 31.46
N ARG A 223 23.94 33.06 31.62
CA ARG A 223 23.28 32.71 32.87
C ARG A 223 23.12 31.21 32.98
N SER A 224 23.03 30.72 34.21
CA SER A 224 22.72 29.32 34.50
C SER A 224 21.34 29.19 35.15
N ALA A 225 20.75 28.02 35.00
CA ALA A 225 19.54 27.63 35.69
C ALA A 225 19.76 26.37 36.53
N PHE A 226 19.25 26.39 37.77
CA PHE A 226 19.08 25.22 38.62
C PHE A 226 17.81 25.40 39.43
N ASN A 227 16.68 24.93 38.87
CA ASN A 227 15.32 25.22 39.35
C ASN A 227 14.91 26.71 39.23
N GLY A 228 15.44 27.39 38.22
CA GLY A 228 15.23 28.82 38.00
C GLY A 228 16.49 29.47 37.44
N PHE A 229 16.33 30.51 36.62
CA PHE A 229 17.46 31.25 36.07
C PHE A 229 18.02 32.22 37.09
N LEU A 230 19.34 32.22 37.23
CA LEU A 230 20.06 33.33 37.84
C LEU A 230 20.00 34.57 36.93
N PRO A 231 20.27 35.77 37.49
CA PRO A 231 20.45 36.96 36.68
C PRO A 231 21.51 36.74 35.60
N TRP A 232 21.33 37.42 34.47
CA TRP A 232 22.35 37.48 33.44
C TRP A 232 23.60 38.19 33.93
N VAL A 233 24.75 37.64 33.59
CA VAL A 233 26.07 38.20 33.91
C VAL A 233 26.86 38.45 32.63
N ARG A 234 27.54 39.60 32.56
CA ARG A 234 28.41 39.98 31.44
C ARG A 234 29.81 39.41 31.65
N MET A 235 30.43 38.92 30.58
CA MET A 235 31.86 38.63 30.55
C MET A 235 32.67 39.92 30.37
N TYR A 236 33.60 40.15 31.30
CA TYR A 236 34.55 41.25 31.21
C TYR A 236 35.86 40.79 30.57
N HIS A 237 36.40 41.60 29.66
CA HIS A 237 37.64 41.41 28.93
C HIS A 237 38.34 42.74 28.70
N THR A 238 39.57 42.73 28.17
CA THR A 238 40.39 43.94 27.95
C THR A 238 39.79 44.96 26.97
N GLY A 239 38.74 44.57 26.22
CA GLY A 239 38.01 45.48 25.34
C GLY A 239 36.84 46.21 26.02
N ASN A 240 36.39 45.75 27.20
CA ASN A 240 35.30 46.38 27.96
C ASN A 240 35.67 46.64 29.45
N THR A 241 36.96 46.56 29.78
CA THR A 241 37.52 46.93 31.07
C THR A 241 38.79 47.76 30.88
N THR A 242 39.05 48.67 31.82
CA THR A 242 40.36 49.30 31.97
C THR A 242 41.10 48.67 33.14
N ARG A 243 42.41 48.42 32.95
CA ARG A 243 43.31 47.95 34.01
C ARG A 243 43.99 49.17 34.61
N MET A 244 43.80 49.38 35.92
CA MET A 244 44.50 50.42 36.66
C MET A 244 45.95 50.02 36.95
N ALA A 245 46.79 51.00 37.31
CA ALA A 245 48.21 50.78 37.61
C ALA A 245 48.44 49.82 38.81
N ASP A 246 47.45 49.70 39.70
CA ASP A 246 47.43 48.78 40.85
C ASP A 246 46.93 47.37 40.50
N ASN A 247 46.74 47.06 39.22
CA ASN A 247 46.16 45.82 38.69
C ASN A 247 44.68 45.58 39.01
N THR A 248 43.95 46.57 39.52
CA THR A 248 42.49 46.45 39.65
C THR A 248 41.80 46.64 38.30
N LEU A 249 40.66 45.97 38.14
CA LEU A 249 39.82 46.05 36.93
C LEU A 249 38.64 46.99 37.20
N ARG A 250 38.39 47.90 36.27
CA ARG A 250 37.20 48.76 36.28
C ARG A 250 36.44 48.59 34.97
N ALA A 251 35.13 48.37 35.08
CA ALA A 251 34.24 48.39 33.92
C ALA A 251 34.30 49.79 33.27
N ILE A 252 34.35 49.82 31.94
CA ILE A 252 34.28 51.06 31.15
C ILE A 252 32.84 51.56 31.14
#